data_AF-A0A2H9SMD7-F1
#
_entry.id   AF-A0A2H9SMD7-F1
#
_cell.length_a   1.000
_cell.length_b   1.000
_cell.length_c   1.000
_cell.angle_alpha   90.00
_cell.angle_beta   90.00
_cell.angle_gamma   90.00
#
_symmetry.space_group_name_H-M   'P 1'
#
loop_
_entity.id
_entity.type
_entity.pdbx_description
1 polymer ?
#
loop_
_entity_poly.entity_id
_entity_poly.type
_entity_poly.pdbx_seq_one_letter_code
_entity_poly.pdbx_strand_id
1 'polypeptide(L)'
;MSFYFSLIIHTANILGIFTDPFEFEGDYGREINPIRQRVFELVVSQEALAKNLTDSEIINLMHDENATEADIRLYRHILTLKASSADRAHGPSLAELVTPELLNKLTRLQQDLQAAGFSQQDLDQLTHFLTRYADQKVFHFLRHTPAGLLSLDKILRDKASREGSGFNLPILSSDYPLTGPSSEELKKHLLQAIFNSTTLSLALAEGEVKQSLAALDQDFMHQFFGETAKVQDLACFSSPAGQAFFYWLYQALNLHLIAEDPDLITQVNHVKQIFAHTLGDAQVRAQVLREKLEAADTGVLFTQESDALVPEALTKDGLFHSVDRQNPQDGSYVFLRSDLWESDYALIPLDNYSGYKEGKVSLILATQKQTGEKFLLASGHGHSTKAEDGRLQISLIMEQYRLLSQKPENKNMQLLIGVDANTKSEADVKAFHAHLEALGLVATSVGPTTIKRRMVTAQHSKAGKMAIDEEDYLITLKPENGGCFRLVSPTVGFKQEKADLSSMLPNIDNPSDHYPVGATVQEIDP
;
A
#
# COMPACT_ATOMS: atom_id res chain seq x y z
N MET A 1 -13.57 -44.45 19.10
CA MET A 1 -14.25 -43.26 18.56
C MET A 1 -13.37 -42.74 17.44
N SER A 2 -13.90 -42.63 16.22
CA SER A 2 -13.23 -41.88 15.15
C SER A 2 -13.28 -40.41 15.56
N PHE A 3 -12.13 -39.77 15.76
CA PHE A 3 -12.07 -38.33 15.95
C PHE A 3 -12.10 -37.71 14.56
N TYR A 4 -13.19 -37.04 14.19
CA TYR A 4 -13.19 -36.21 12.99
C TYR A 4 -12.18 -35.08 13.18
N PHE A 5 -11.15 -35.04 12.36
CA PHE A 5 -10.24 -33.91 12.34
C PHE A 5 -10.93 -32.69 11.70
N SER A 6 -10.95 -31.58 12.43
CA SER A 6 -11.43 -30.29 11.95
C SER A 6 -10.50 -29.19 12.46
N LEU A 7 -10.08 -28.30 11.56
CA LEU A 7 -9.14 -27.23 11.85
C LEU A 7 -9.56 -25.98 11.08
N ILE A 8 -9.70 -24.85 11.76
CA ILE A 8 -9.95 -23.56 11.10
C ILE A 8 -8.60 -22.91 10.77
N ILE A 9 -8.42 -22.49 9.52
CA ILE A 9 -7.20 -21.83 9.05
C ILE A 9 -7.53 -20.48 8.42
N HIS A 10 -6.60 -19.53 8.52
CA HIS A 10 -6.73 -18.20 7.92
C HIS A 10 -5.46 -17.77 7.19
N THR A 11 -5.59 -16.97 6.13
CA THR A 11 -4.50 -16.18 5.55
C THR A 11 -4.86 -14.69 5.63
N ALA A 12 -3.87 -13.84 5.89
CA ALA A 12 -4.06 -12.40 5.99
C ALA A 12 -2.81 -11.62 5.56
N ASN A 13 -2.97 -10.73 4.57
CA ASN A 13 -2.04 -9.63 4.36
C ASN A 13 -2.29 -8.53 5.41
N ILE A 14 -1.29 -8.28 6.26
CA ILE A 14 -1.36 -7.36 7.39
C ILE A 14 -0.34 -6.24 7.16
N LEU A 15 -0.63 -5.33 6.23
CA LEU A 15 0.24 -4.20 5.90
C LEU A 15 0.76 -3.51 7.18
N GLY A 16 2.02 -3.75 7.52
CA GLY A 16 2.58 -3.41 8.84
C GLY A 16 2.64 -1.91 9.16
N ILE A 17 2.60 -1.04 8.15
CA ILE A 17 2.76 0.42 8.35
C ILE A 17 1.62 1.17 7.66
N PHE A 18 0.70 1.70 8.47
CA PHE A 18 -0.40 2.55 8.02
C PHE A 18 -0.23 3.96 8.56
N THR A 19 0.45 4.83 7.80
CA THR A 19 0.87 6.17 8.28
C THR A 19 0.05 7.31 7.71
N ASP A 20 -0.87 7.02 6.79
CA ASP A 20 -1.54 8.04 6.02
C ASP A 20 -3.05 8.04 6.23
N PRO A 21 -3.57 8.99 7.03
CA PRO A 21 -5.00 9.09 7.29
C PRO A 21 -5.85 9.43 6.05
N PHE A 22 -5.25 9.86 4.94
CA PHE A 22 -5.96 10.32 3.75
C PHE A 22 -5.68 9.46 2.51
N GLU A 23 -5.19 8.22 2.68
CA GLU A 23 -4.81 7.32 1.58
C GLU A 23 -5.96 6.59 0.90
N PHE A 24 -6.95 6.18 1.67
CA PHE A 24 -7.99 5.29 1.17
C PHE A 24 -9.36 5.75 1.60
N GLU A 25 -10.36 5.60 0.74
CA GLU A 25 -11.74 6.04 0.98
C GLU A 25 -12.44 5.34 2.16
N GLY A 26 -11.89 4.23 2.66
CA GLY A 26 -12.44 3.41 3.75
C GLY A 26 -13.07 4.18 4.92
N ASP A 27 -14.03 3.53 5.60
CA ASP A 27 -14.77 4.13 6.72
C ASP A 27 -13.90 4.19 7.98
N TYR A 28 -13.47 5.40 8.35
CA TYR A 28 -12.65 5.63 9.54
C TYR A 28 -13.52 6.10 10.72
N GLY A 29 -14.81 6.33 10.49
CA GLY A 29 -15.77 6.77 11.49
C GLY A 29 -16.57 8.01 11.05
N ARG A 30 -17.81 8.09 11.54
CA ARG A 30 -18.80 9.13 11.17
C ARG A 30 -18.32 10.56 11.38
N GLU A 31 -17.49 10.79 12.39
CA GLU A 31 -16.98 12.13 12.72
C GLU A 31 -15.87 12.56 11.75
N ILE A 32 -15.01 11.63 11.32
CA ILE A 32 -13.79 11.96 10.56
C ILE A 32 -13.95 11.82 9.05
N ASN A 33 -14.83 10.95 8.56
CA ASN A 33 -15.04 10.79 7.12
C ASN A 33 -15.44 12.09 6.39
N PRO A 34 -16.37 12.93 6.92
CA PRO A 34 -16.71 14.19 6.25
C PRO A 34 -15.53 15.15 6.14
N ILE A 35 -14.65 15.18 7.14
CA ILE A 35 -13.43 16.01 7.12
C ILE A 35 -12.47 15.49 6.05
N ARG A 36 -12.25 14.16 5.99
CA ARG A 36 -11.39 13.51 4.99
C ARG A 36 -11.88 13.75 3.57
N GLN A 37 -13.21 13.63 3.35
CA GLN A 37 -13.83 13.94 2.07
C GLN A 37 -13.62 15.39 1.66
N ARG A 38 -13.82 16.33 2.60
CA ARG A 38 -13.57 17.75 2.35
C ARG A 38 -12.12 18.03 1.96
N VAL A 39 -11.16 17.44 2.68
CA VAL A 39 -9.73 17.55 2.35
C VAL A 39 -9.46 17.00 0.96
N PHE A 40 -10.02 15.83 0.63
CA PHE A 40 -9.87 15.21 -0.67
C PHE A 40 -10.36 16.09 -1.81
N GLU A 41 -11.56 16.65 -1.70
CA GLU A 41 -12.14 17.55 -2.71
C GLU A 41 -11.28 18.79 -2.96
N LEU A 42 -10.60 19.31 -1.93
CA LEU A 42 -9.73 20.48 -2.06
C LEU A 42 -8.41 20.19 -2.78
N VAL A 43 -7.86 18.99 -2.61
CA VAL A 43 -6.47 18.70 -3.04
C VAL A 43 -6.40 17.78 -4.26
N VAL A 44 -7.45 17.03 -4.55
CA VAL A 44 -7.47 16.05 -5.64
C VAL A 44 -7.57 16.71 -7.01
N SER A 45 -6.83 16.18 -7.98
CA SER A 45 -6.98 16.56 -9.38
C SER A 45 -8.29 15.99 -9.93
N GLN A 46 -9.13 16.85 -10.48
CA GLN A 46 -10.35 16.42 -11.15
C GLN A 46 -10.03 15.60 -12.40
N GLU A 47 -8.92 15.91 -13.08
CA GLU A 47 -8.45 15.12 -14.21
C GLU A 47 -8.13 13.68 -13.80
N ALA A 48 -7.44 13.48 -12.66
CA ALA A 48 -7.16 12.15 -12.15
C ALA A 48 -8.43 11.36 -11.83
N LEU A 49 -9.42 12.01 -11.21
CA LEU A 49 -10.72 11.38 -10.95
C LEU A 49 -11.40 10.95 -12.25
N ALA A 50 -11.50 11.84 -13.24
CA ALA A 50 -12.11 11.55 -14.53
C ALA A 50 -11.42 10.40 -15.27
N LYS A 51 -10.07 10.32 -15.21
CA LYS A 51 -9.29 9.23 -15.80
C LYS A 51 -9.55 7.87 -15.14
N ASN A 52 -9.81 7.88 -13.84
CA ASN A 52 -9.91 6.66 -13.02
C ASN A 52 -11.35 6.18 -12.80
N LEU A 53 -12.36 6.86 -13.39
CA LEU A 53 -13.74 6.37 -13.39
C LEU A 53 -13.83 5.01 -14.08
N THR A 54 -14.53 4.08 -13.43
CA THR A 54 -14.89 2.77 -13.99
C THR A 54 -15.86 2.92 -15.16
N ASP A 55 -15.93 1.93 -16.04
CA ASP A 55 -16.88 1.96 -17.17
C ASP A 55 -18.33 2.05 -16.69
N SER A 56 -18.68 1.40 -15.58
CA SER A 56 -20.01 1.51 -14.96
C SER A 56 -20.31 2.93 -14.45
N GLU A 57 -19.32 3.61 -13.85
CA GLU A 57 -19.49 5.01 -13.43
C GLU A 57 -19.67 5.94 -14.64
N ILE A 58 -18.95 5.70 -15.74
CA ILE A 58 -19.13 6.45 -17.00
C ILE A 58 -20.53 6.23 -17.59
N ILE A 59 -20.99 4.98 -17.68
CA ILE A 59 -22.35 4.65 -18.16
C ILE A 59 -23.42 5.38 -17.34
N ASN A 60 -23.27 5.41 -16.02
CA ASN A 60 -24.18 6.12 -15.12
C ASN A 60 -24.19 7.63 -15.38
N LEU A 61 -23.03 8.24 -15.61
CA LEU A 61 -22.90 9.68 -15.94
C LEU A 61 -23.46 10.02 -17.33
N MET A 62 -23.37 9.09 -18.27
CA MET A 62 -23.95 9.23 -19.61
C MET A 62 -25.48 9.11 -19.58
N HIS A 63 -26.05 8.45 -18.57
CA HIS A 63 -27.46 8.04 -18.52
C HIS A 63 -27.86 7.18 -19.73
N ASP A 64 -26.95 6.32 -20.21
CA ASP A 64 -27.17 5.43 -21.35
C ASP A 64 -26.60 4.03 -21.08
N GLU A 65 -27.47 3.11 -20.66
CA GLU A 65 -27.11 1.71 -20.37
C GLU A 65 -26.68 0.91 -21.61
N ASN A 66 -26.95 1.41 -22.82
CA ASN A 66 -26.58 0.75 -24.08
C ASN A 66 -25.32 1.35 -24.73
N ALA A 67 -24.61 2.24 -24.00
CA ALA A 67 -23.40 2.88 -24.49
C ALA A 67 -22.37 1.85 -24.98
N THR A 68 -21.85 2.06 -26.19
CA THR A 68 -20.79 1.20 -26.72
C THR A 68 -19.45 1.53 -26.06
N GLU A 69 -18.47 0.62 -26.15
CA GLU A 69 -17.11 0.87 -25.68
C GLU A 69 -16.50 2.13 -26.33
N ALA A 70 -16.88 2.45 -27.57
CA ALA A 70 -16.44 3.66 -28.25
C ALA A 70 -17.06 4.92 -27.64
N ASP A 71 -18.35 4.88 -27.26
CA ASP A 71 -19.04 6.00 -26.62
C ASP A 71 -18.47 6.27 -25.22
N ILE A 72 -18.21 5.21 -24.44
CA ILE A 72 -17.57 5.28 -23.12
C ILE A 72 -16.19 5.94 -23.23
N ARG A 73 -15.35 5.51 -24.19
CA ARG A 73 -14.02 6.10 -24.42
C ARG A 73 -14.10 7.57 -24.81
N LEU A 74 -15.01 7.94 -25.72
CA LEU A 74 -15.18 9.32 -26.15
C LEU A 74 -15.66 10.22 -25.00
N TYR A 75 -16.64 9.75 -24.23
CA TYR A 75 -17.17 10.49 -23.09
C TYR A 75 -16.10 10.69 -22.00
N ARG A 76 -15.36 9.63 -21.65
CA ARG A 76 -14.22 9.72 -20.72
C ARG A 76 -13.17 10.73 -21.19
N HIS A 77 -12.86 10.77 -22.48
CA HIS A 77 -11.94 11.75 -23.05
C HIS A 77 -12.46 13.19 -22.88
N ILE A 78 -13.73 13.44 -23.17
CA ILE A 78 -14.37 14.76 -23.00
C ILE A 78 -14.36 15.19 -21.53
N LEU A 79 -14.70 14.29 -20.60
CA LEU A 79 -14.64 14.55 -19.16
C LEU A 79 -13.23 14.93 -18.72
N THR A 80 -12.24 14.15 -19.17
CA THR A 80 -10.82 14.38 -18.85
C THR A 80 -10.37 15.76 -19.34
N LEU A 81 -10.73 16.17 -20.56
CA LEU A 81 -10.39 17.50 -21.10
C LEU A 81 -11.02 18.64 -20.29
N LYS A 82 -12.30 18.51 -19.91
CA LYS A 82 -12.99 19.51 -19.07
C LYS A 82 -12.35 19.62 -17.70
N ALA A 83 -12.06 18.47 -17.07
CA ALA A 83 -11.44 18.41 -15.76
C ALA A 83 -10.01 18.96 -15.76
N SER A 84 -9.23 18.65 -16.81
CA SER A 84 -7.89 19.20 -17.02
C SER A 84 -7.89 20.73 -17.13
N SER A 85 -8.84 21.29 -17.87
CA SER A 85 -9.03 22.75 -17.98
C SER A 85 -9.37 23.40 -16.63
N ALA A 86 -10.24 22.76 -15.84
CA ALA A 86 -10.58 23.24 -14.50
C ALA A 86 -9.37 23.22 -13.55
N ASP A 87 -8.60 22.13 -13.55
CA ASP A 87 -7.40 21.98 -12.72
C ASP A 87 -6.34 23.05 -13.07
N ARG A 88 -6.21 23.45 -14.35
CA ARG A 88 -5.29 24.54 -14.78
C ARG A 88 -5.63 25.90 -14.21
N ALA A 89 -6.90 26.16 -13.92
CA ALA A 89 -7.37 27.40 -13.33
C ALA A 89 -7.42 27.35 -11.78
N HIS A 90 -7.21 26.17 -11.18
CA HIS A 90 -7.38 25.95 -9.76
C HIS A 90 -6.11 26.21 -8.93
N GLY A 91 -6.30 26.53 -7.65
CA GLY A 91 -5.23 26.69 -6.66
C GLY A 91 -4.46 28.01 -6.76
N PRO A 92 -3.34 28.13 -6.02
CA PRO A 92 -2.52 29.33 -5.99
C PRO A 92 -1.57 29.44 -7.19
N SER A 93 -1.13 30.66 -7.48
CA SER A 93 0.05 30.90 -8.31
C SER A 93 1.33 30.54 -7.57
N LEU A 94 2.44 30.42 -8.29
CA LEU A 94 3.74 30.14 -7.68
C LEU A 94 4.16 31.23 -6.68
N ALA A 95 3.85 32.50 -6.96
CA ALA A 95 4.12 33.61 -6.05
C ALA A 95 3.20 33.65 -4.82
N GLU A 96 1.95 33.20 -4.95
CA GLU A 96 1.03 33.02 -3.81
C GLU A 96 1.48 31.87 -2.92
N LEU A 97 2.05 30.82 -3.52
CA LEU A 97 2.56 29.66 -2.79
C LEU A 97 3.91 29.95 -2.11
N VAL A 98 4.84 30.57 -2.83
CA VAL A 98 6.20 30.92 -2.37
C VAL A 98 6.31 32.43 -2.18
N THR A 99 5.92 32.88 -0.99
CA THR A 99 5.94 34.29 -0.61
C THR A 99 7.36 34.84 -0.50
N PRO A 100 7.55 36.18 -0.49
CA PRO A 100 8.84 36.80 -0.19
C PRO A 100 9.41 36.39 1.17
N GLU A 101 8.56 36.11 2.16
CA GLU A 101 8.99 35.67 3.48
C GLU A 101 9.58 34.26 3.45
N LEU A 102 8.95 33.33 2.72
CA LEU A 102 9.47 31.99 2.48
C LEU A 102 10.78 32.01 1.67
N LEU A 103 10.88 32.89 0.66
CA LEU A 103 12.12 33.06 -0.10
C LEU A 103 13.27 33.54 0.80
N ASN A 104 13.02 34.52 1.67
CA ASN A 104 14.00 34.97 2.67
C ASN A 104 14.42 33.85 3.63
N LYS A 105 13.48 32.97 4.00
CA LYS A 105 13.79 31.79 4.84
C LYS A 105 14.65 30.78 4.08
N LEU A 106 14.35 30.53 2.80
CA LEU A 106 15.15 29.65 1.94
C LEU A 106 16.58 30.18 1.78
N THR A 107 16.77 31.49 1.63
CA THR A 107 18.10 32.12 1.59
C THR A 107 18.90 31.86 2.88
N ARG A 108 18.26 31.96 4.05
CA ARG A 108 18.94 31.64 5.33
C ARG A 108 19.30 30.16 5.41
N LEU A 109 18.40 29.27 5.00
CA LEU A 109 18.67 27.83 4.97
C LEU A 109 19.81 27.48 4.01
N GLN A 110 19.93 28.18 2.87
CA GLN A 110 21.06 28.02 1.97
C GLN A 110 22.38 28.36 2.68
N GLN A 111 22.44 29.48 3.42
CA GLN A 111 23.62 29.86 4.19
C GLN A 111 23.99 28.80 5.24
N ASP A 112 22.99 28.29 5.96
CA ASP A 112 23.18 27.28 7.01
C ASP A 112 23.59 25.91 6.44
N LEU A 113 23.11 25.55 5.25
CA LEU A 113 23.30 24.24 4.62
C LEU A 113 24.31 24.25 3.48
N GLN A 114 25.10 25.32 3.33
CA GLN A 114 26.11 25.42 2.29
C GLN A 114 27.12 24.26 2.35
N ALA A 115 27.54 23.89 3.56
CA ALA A 115 28.44 22.76 3.79
C ALA A 115 27.77 21.40 3.53
N ALA A 116 26.44 21.34 3.55
CA ALA A 116 25.64 20.15 3.28
C ALA A 116 25.24 20.03 1.80
N GLY A 117 25.75 20.91 0.93
CA GLY A 117 25.53 20.85 -0.52
C GLY A 117 24.42 21.76 -1.06
N PHE A 118 23.81 22.64 -0.25
CA PHE A 118 22.91 23.67 -0.77
C PHE A 118 23.72 24.90 -1.24
N SER A 119 24.07 24.92 -2.52
CA SER A 119 24.92 25.97 -3.09
C SER A 119 24.15 27.27 -3.40
N GLN A 120 24.88 28.38 -3.55
CA GLN A 120 24.29 29.63 -4.04
C GLN A 120 23.72 29.46 -5.47
N GLN A 121 24.37 28.63 -6.30
CA GLN A 121 23.89 28.33 -7.65
C GLN A 121 22.52 27.66 -7.64
N ASP A 122 22.28 26.74 -6.69
CA ASP A 122 20.96 26.11 -6.52
C ASP A 122 19.89 27.17 -6.20
N LEU A 123 20.19 28.07 -5.24
CA LEU A 123 19.28 29.14 -4.85
C LEU A 123 18.99 30.10 -6.01
N ASP A 124 20.00 30.46 -6.79
CA ASP A 124 19.84 31.35 -7.95
C ASP A 124 18.96 30.71 -9.03
N GLN A 125 19.14 29.41 -9.29
CA GLN A 125 18.33 28.66 -10.24
C GLN A 125 16.88 28.52 -9.79
N LEU A 126 16.66 28.20 -8.51
CA LEU A 126 15.31 28.16 -7.92
C LEU A 126 14.64 29.54 -7.99
N THR A 127 15.35 30.60 -7.62
CA THR A 127 14.83 31.98 -7.67
C THR A 127 14.49 32.40 -9.10
N HIS A 128 15.31 32.01 -10.09
CA HIS A 128 15.03 32.25 -11.50
C HIS A 128 13.73 31.56 -11.93
N PHE A 129 13.55 30.29 -11.60
CA PHE A 129 12.32 29.54 -11.88
C PHE A 129 11.09 30.22 -11.24
N LEU A 130 11.19 30.56 -9.95
CA LEU A 130 10.13 31.22 -9.19
C LEU A 130 9.74 32.59 -9.80
N THR A 131 10.72 33.37 -10.23
CA THR A 131 10.48 34.69 -10.83
C THR A 131 9.85 34.56 -12.20
N ARG A 132 10.34 33.62 -13.02
CA ARG A 132 9.85 33.43 -14.39
C ARG A 132 8.39 32.97 -14.43
N TYR A 133 8.00 32.09 -13.50
CA TYR A 133 6.68 31.48 -13.46
C TYR A 133 5.81 31.95 -12.30
N ALA A 134 6.13 33.12 -11.73
CA ALA A 134 5.47 33.69 -10.55
C ALA A 134 3.93 33.67 -10.64
N ASP A 135 3.37 34.09 -11.77
CA ASP A 135 1.92 34.23 -11.97
C ASP A 135 1.23 32.93 -12.41
N GLN A 136 1.97 31.85 -12.64
CA GLN A 136 1.42 30.59 -13.15
C GLN A 136 0.77 29.81 -12.02
N LYS A 137 -0.45 29.32 -12.25
CA LYS A 137 -1.14 28.41 -11.32
C LYS A 137 -0.43 27.07 -11.32
N VAL A 138 -0.02 26.60 -10.15
CA VAL A 138 0.90 25.45 -10.03
C VAL A 138 0.19 24.13 -9.73
N PHE A 139 -1.10 24.17 -9.39
CA PHE A 139 -1.85 22.98 -9.03
C PHE A 139 -1.75 21.89 -10.10
N HIS A 140 -2.16 22.21 -11.32
CA HIS A 140 -2.19 21.25 -12.42
C HIS A 140 -0.82 20.63 -12.73
N PHE A 141 0.22 21.46 -12.74
CA PHE A 141 1.61 21.04 -12.95
C PHE A 141 2.06 20.05 -11.88
N LEU A 142 1.87 20.39 -10.59
CA LEU A 142 2.31 19.56 -9.47
C LEU A 142 1.57 18.21 -9.41
N ARG A 143 0.30 18.15 -9.87
CA ARG A 143 -0.48 16.91 -9.94
C ARG A 143 -0.08 15.99 -11.11
N HIS A 144 0.54 16.54 -12.16
CA HIS A 144 0.98 15.82 -13.36
C HIS A 144 2.49 15.73 -13.48
N THR A 145 3.21 16.02 -12.40
CA THR A 145 4.66 15.99 -12.41
C THR A 145 5.18 14.55 -12.57
N PRO A 146 6.27 14.35 -13.33
CA PRO A 146 6.98 13.08 -13.43
C PRO A 146 7.37 12.47 -12.08
N ALA A 147 7.26 11.16 -11.96
CA ALA A 147 7.57 10.42 -10.71
C ALA A 147 9.01 10.63 -10.23
N GLY A 148 9.97 10.85 -11.13
CA GLY A 148 11.36 11.11 -10.79
C GLY A 148 11.56 12.34 -9.89
N LEU A 149 10.74 13.38 -10.05
CA LEU A 149 10.77 14.59 -9.23
C LEU A 149 10.12 14.41 -7.85
N LEU A 150 9.30 13.36 -7.67
CA LEU A 150 8.66 13.01 -6.39
C LEU A 150 9.33 11.82 -5.69
N SER A 151 10.48 11.37 -6.20
CA SER A 151 11.23 10.23 -5.67
C SER A 151 11.61 10.37 -4.19
N LEU A 152 11.83 11.61 -3.73
CA LEU A 152 12.21 11.91 -2.35
C LEU A 152 11.11 11.50 -1.34
N ASP A 153 9.82 11.57 -1.69
CA ASP A 153 8.74 11.13 -0.78
C ASP A 153 8.91 9.65 -0.40
N LYS A 154 9.10 8.79 -1.41
CA LYS A 154 9.32 7.35 -1.21
C LYS A 154 10.60 7.11 -0.41
N ILE A 155 11.70 7.78 -0.76
CA ILE A 155 13.00 7.58 -0.08
C ILE A 155 12.90 7.92 1.41
N LEU A 156 12.19 9.00 1.75
CA LEU A 156 12.00 9.42 3.14
C LEU A 156 11.11 8.42 3.91
N ARG A 157 10.02 7.92 3.30
CA ARG A 157 9.18 6.87 3.90
C ARG A 157 9.94 5.56 4.10
N ASP A 158 10.68 5.12 3.09
CA ASP A 158 11.51 3.91 3.14
C ASP A 158 12.61 4.03 4.21
N LYS A 159 13.20 5.21 4.39
CA LYS A 159 14.14 5.47 5.49
C LYS A 159 13.46 5.38 6.85
N ALA A 160 12.32 6.04 7.04
CA ALA A 160 11.59 6.01 8.30
C ALA A 160 11.23 4.57 8.72
N SER A 161 10.70 3.79 7.77
CA SER A 161 10.40 2.36 7.93
C SER A 161 11.63 1.54 8.32
N ARG A 162 12.76 1.67 7.60
CA ARG A 162 14.02 0.98 7.92
C ARG A 162 14.59 1.33 9.29
N GLU A 163 14.35 2.56 9.76
CA GLU A 163 14.79 3.04 11.08
C GLU A 163 13.79 2.67 12.19
N GLY A 164 12.68 2.01 11.87
CA GLY A 164 11.61 1.69 12.82
C GLY A 164 10.95 2.94 13.41
N SER A 165 11.00 4.06 12.67
CA SER A 165 10.50 5.36 13.10
C SER A 165 9.25 5.75 12.31
N GLY A 166 8.37 6.52 12.95
CA GLY A 166 7.22 7.11 12.27
C GLY A 166 7.63 8.11 11.19
N PHE A 167 6.82 8.22 10.14
CA PHE A 167 7.04 9.19 9.07
C PHE A 167 6.59 10.59 9.50
N ASN A 168 7.46 11.25 10.29
CA ASN A 168 7.11 12.44 11.07
C ASN A 168 7.32 13.77 10.34
N LEU A 169 6.62 13.98 9.21
CA LEU A 169 6.59 15.27 8.51
C LEU A 169 5.25 16.00 8.73
N PRO A 170 5.23 17.34 8.88
CA PRO A 170 4.00 18.12 9.03
C PRO A 170 3.29 18.30 7.69
N ILE A 171 2.83 17.20 7.10
CA ILE A 171 2.13 17.13 5.81
C ILE A 171 0.78 16.41 5.99
N LEU A 172 -0.08 16.38 4.97
CA LEU A 172 -1.34 15.61 5.06
C LEU A 172 -1.08 14.10 5.19
N SER A 173 -0.17 13.58 4.38
CA SER A 173 0.13 12.15 4.23
C SER A 173 1.08 11.58 5.30
N SER A 174 0.77 11.89 6.56
CA SER A 174 1.45 11.40 7.76
C SER A 174 0.49 11.39 8.96
N ASP A 175 0.87 10.80 10.07
CA ASP A 175 0.21 10.91 11.38
C ASP A 175 0.68 12.14 12.17
N TYR A 176 1.82 12.73 11.79
CA TYR A 176 2.38 13.89 12.48
C TYR A 176 1.50 15.15 12.35
N PRO A 177 1.25 15.89 13.45
CA PRO A 177 0.41 17.08 13.43
C PRO A 177 0.95 18.21 12.54
N LEU A 178 0.03 18.91 11.89
CA LEU A 178 0.29 20.19 11.27
C LEU A 178 0.57 21.26 12.35
N THR A 179 1.61 22.06 12.15
CA THR A 179 2.05 23.06 13.13
C THR A 179 1.92 24.47 12.56
N GLY A 180 1.15 25.32 13.24
CA GLY A 180 0.95 26.72 12.86
C GLY A 180 -0.52 27.03 12.48
N PRO A 181 -1.00 28.25 12.76
CA PRO A 181 -2.41 28.61 12.57
C PRO A 181 -2.72 29.17 11.17
N SER A 182 -1.74 29.29 10.29
CA SER A 182 -1.90 29.90 8.96
C SER A 182 -1.15 29.12 7.88
N SER A 183 -1.59 29.26 6.63
CA SER A 183 -0.91 28.71 5.44
C SER A 183 0.59 29.02 5.45
N GLU A 184 0.95 30.25 5.81
CA GLU A 184 2.33 30.70 5.84
C GLU A 184 3.18 30.00 6.91
N GLU A 185 2.64 29.87 8.13
CA GLU A 185 3.34 29.17 9.22
C GLU A 185 3.45 27.66 8.96
N LEU A 186 2.40 27.03 8.40
CA LEU A 186 2.43 25.63 7.99
C LEU A 186 3.57 25.37 6.99
N LYS A 187 3.65 26.21 5.94
CA LYS A 187 4.69 26.13 4.89
C LYS A 187 6.10 26.36 5.46
N LYS A 188 6.28 27.28 6.41
CA LYS A 188 7.57 27.55 7.07
C LYS A 188 8.03 26.35 7.90
N HIS A 189 7.15 25.77 8.71
CA HIS A 189 7.49 24.57 9.49
C HIS A 189 7.85 23.39 8.59
N LEU A 190 7.11 23.18 7.50
CA LEU A 190 7.44 22.18 6.51
C LEU A 190 8.81 22.44 5.86
N LEU A 191 9.14 23.69 5.55
CA LEU A 191 10.43 24.05 4.97
C LEU A 191 11.59 23.68 5.91
N GLN A 192 11.43 23.97 7.21
CA GLN A 192 12.42 23.59 8.23
C GLN A 192 12.55 22.07 8.42
N ALA A 193 11.43 21.34 8.35
CA ALA A 193 11.45 19.89 8.48
C ALA A 193 12.16 19.21 7.29
N ILE A 194 11.96 19.72 6.08
CA ILE A 194 12.53 19.15 4.85
C ILE A 194 13.99 19.57 4.65
N PHE A 195 14.32 20.86 4.81
CA PHE A 195 15.67 21.37 4.52
C PHE A 195 16.62 21.14 5.70
N ASN A 196 17.26 19.97 5.71
CA ASN A 196 18.33 19.62 6.63
C ASN A 196 19.37 18.72 5.93
N SER A 197 20.54 18.54 6.55
CA SER A 197 21.64 17.76 5.97
C SER A 197 21.27 16.31 5.65
N THR A 198 20.40 15.70 6.47
CA THR A 198 19.97 14.31 6.29
C THR A 198 19.10 14.19 5.05
N THR A 199 18.08 15.02 4.89
CA THR A 199 17.22 15.00 3.71
C THR A 199 18.02 15.26 2.43
N LEU A 200 18.92 16.24 2.44
CA LEU A 200 19.76 16.54 1.28
C LEU A 200 20.66 15.36 0.90
N SER A 201 21.20 14.62 1.87
CA SER A 201 22.04 13.45 1.61
C SER A 201 21.28 12.25 1.02
N LEU A 202 19.95 12.24 1.10
CA LEU A 202 19.09 11.16 0.60
C LEU A 202 18.59 11.40 -0.82
N ALA A 203 18.76 12.62 -1.34
CA ALA A 203 18.35 12.95 -2.70
C ALA A 203 19.04 12.03 -3.72
N LEU A 204 18.35 11.73 -4.82
CA LEU A 204 18.93 10.95 -5.90
C LEU A 204 20.11 11.70 -6.52
N ALA A 205 21.01 10.95 -7.15
CA ALA A 205 22.11 11.54 -7.89
C ALA A 205 21.56 12.45 -9.00
N GLU A 206 22.11 13.66 -9.12
CA GLU A 206 21.63 14.69 -10.06
C GLU A 206 21.53 14.17 -11.50
N GLY A 207 22.47 13.32 -11.93
CA GLY A 207 22.47 12.69 -13.25
C GLY A 207 21.24 11.83 -13.52
N GLU A 208 20.73 11.11 -12.51
CA GLU A 208 19.54 10.25 -12.64
C GLU A 208 18.27 11.09 -12.84
N VAL A 209 18.14 12.18 -12.08
CA VAL A 209 17.00 13.10 -12.22
C VAL A 209 17.07 13.85 -13.55
N LYS A 210 18.26 14.30 -13.96
CA LYS A 210 18.47 14.93 -15.28
C LYS A 210 18.10 14.01 -16.43
N GLN A 211 18.45 12.72 -16.35
CA GLN A 211 18.06 11.74 -17.36
C GLN A 211 16.53 11.59 -17.41
N SER A 212 15.87 11.56 -16.25
CA SER A 212 14.40 11.51 -16.15
C SER A 212 13.75 12.76 -16.75
N LEU A 213 14.31 13.94 -16.51
CA LEU A 213 13.84 15.21 -17.09
C LEU A 213 14.03 15.27 -18.61
N ALA A 214 15.14 14.73 -19.13
CA ALA A 214 15.41 14.70 -20.56
C ALA A 214 14.46 13.77 -21.33
N ALA A 215 13.83 12.81 -20.65
CA ALA A 215 12.85 11.87 -21.21
C ALA A 215 11.41 12.41 -21.22
N LEU A 216 11.18 13.62 -20.71
CA LEU A 216 9.85 14.23 -20.71
C LEU A 216 9.41 14.62 -22.12
N ASP A 217 8.10 14.54 -22.34
CA ASP A 217 7.47 15.07 -23.54
C ASP A 217 7.88 16.53 -23.75
N GLN A 218 8.27 16.87 -24.99
CA GLN A 218 8.70 18.23 -25.33
C GLN A 218 7.57 19.24 -25.10
N ASP A 219 6.31 18.82 -25.19
CA ASP A 219 5.16 19.67 -24.95
C ASP A 219 4.76 19.75 -23.47
N PHE A 220 5.37 18.96 -22.58
CA PHE A 220 5.05 18.97 -21.16
C PHE A 220 5.08 20.39 -20.60
N MET A 221 6.21 21.10 -20.70
CA MET A 221 6.31 22.46 -20.17
C MET A 221 5.36 23.45 -20.84
N HIS A 222 5.13 23.31 -22.15
CA HIS A 222 4.21 24.18 -22.89
C HIS A 222 2.77 24.04 -22.41
N GLN A 223 2.35 22.82 -22.09
CA GLN A 223 1.00 22.53 -21.61
C GLN A 223 0.69 23.18 -20.26
N PHE A 224 1.69 23.33 -19.38
CA PHE A 224 1.49 23.85 -18.02
C PHE A 224 1.91 25.31 -17.84
N PHE A 225 2.97 25.77 -18.52
CA PHE A 225 3.58 27.08 -18.30
C PHE A 225 3.61 27.97 -19.56
N GLY A 226 3.04 27.49 -20.67
CA GLY A 226 2.91 28.23 -21.94
C GLY A 226 4.07 28.02 -22.92
N GLU A 227 3.88 28.48 -24.16
CA GLU A 227 4.74 28.18 -25.33
C GLU A 227 6.21 28.60 -25.21
N THR A 228 6.54 29.48 -24.26
CA THR A 228 7.93 29.92 -24.04
C THR A 228 8.68 29.08 -23.01
N ALA A 229 7.99 28.17 -22.32
CA ALA A 229 8.55 27.37 -21.24
C ALA A 229 9.43 26.24 -21.76
N LYS A 230 10.54 25.95 -21.08
CA LYS A 230 11.51 24.94 -21.53
C LYS A 230 11.73 23.89 -20.47
N VAL A 231 11.90 22.63 -20.87
CA VAL A 231 12.20 21.53 -19.93
C VAL A 231 13.47 21.81 -19.11
N GLN A 232 14.43 22.55 -19.68
CA GLN A 232 15.64 22.96 -18.96
C GLN A 232 15.35 23.86 -17.74
N ASP A 233 14.20 24.55 -17.70
CA ASP A 233 13.81 25.36 -16.55
C ASP A 233 13.52 24.48 -15.32
N LEU A 234 13.20 23.19 -15.51
CA LEU A 234 13.05 22.20 -14.43
C LEU A 234 14.38 21.63 -13.92
N ALA A 235 15.50 21.90 -14.59
CA ALA A 235 16.81 21.37 -14.18
C ALA A 235 17.22 21.87 -12.79
N CYS A 236 16.65 22.98 -12.32
CA CYS A 236 16.81 23.48 -10.95
C CYS A 236 16.35 22.46 -9.89
N PHE A 237 15.49 21.50 -10.23
CA PHE A 237 15.01 20.44 -9.34
C PHE A 237 15.89 19.17 -9.35
N SER A 238 16.98 19.16 -10.11
CA SER A 238 17.84 17.97 -10.20
C SER A 238 18.89 17.87 -9.08
N SER A 239 19.34 18.99 -8.53
CA SER A 239 20.26 18.98 -7.40
C SER A 239 19.57 18.51 -6.12
N PRO A 240 20.32 18.09 -5.07
CA PRO A 240 19.71 17.71 -3.79
C PRO A 240 18.80 18.78 -3.19
N ALA A 241 19.23 20.05 -3.21
CA ALA A 241 18.42 21.17 -2.76
C ALA A 241 17.20 21.40 -3.65
N GLY A 242 17.35 21.22 -4.96
CA GLY A 242 16.25 21.24 -5.93
C GLY A 242 15.18 20.19 -5.67
N GLN A 243 15.59 18.94 -5.41
CA GLN A 243 14.67 17.83 -5.10
C GLN A 243 13.93 18.07 -3.77
N ALA A 244 14.65 18.54 -2.74
CA ALA A 244 14.04 18.94 -1.47
C ALA A 244 13.05 20.09 -1.64
N PHE A 245 13.40 21.11 -2.45
CA PHE A 245 12.51 22.21 -2.77
C PHE A 245 11.27 21.74 -3.52
N PHE A 246 11.43 20.85 -4.50
CA PHE A 246 10.31 20.33 -5.28
C PHE A 246 9.32 19.54 -4.41
N TYR A 247 9.85 18.66 -3.55
CA TYR A 247 9.03 17.93 -2.59
C TYR A 247 8.32 18.88 -1.61
N TRP A 248 9.02 19.90 -1.12
CA TRP A 248 8.43 20.95 -0.30
C TRP A 248 7.32 21.70 -1.06
N LEU A 249 7.55 22.09 -2.31
CA LEU A 249 6.59 22.84 -3.14
C LEU A 249 5.30 22.05 -3.33
N TYR A 250 5.43 20.75 -3.59
CA TYR A 250 4.31 19.84 -3.73
C TYR A 250 3.48 19.72 -2.44
N GLN A 251 4.13 19.53 -1.30
CA GLN A 251 3.42 19.41 -0.01
C GLN A 251 2.89 20.76 0.49
N ALA A 252 3.59 21.86 0.19
CA ALA A 252 3.15 23.21 0.48
C ALA A 252 1.85 23.55 -0.26
N LEU A 253 1.65 23.06 -1.49
CA LEU A 253 0.38 23.20 -2.21
C LEU A 253 -0.77 22.59 -1.42
N ASN A 254 -0.59 21.36 -0.90
CA ASN A 254 -1.61 20.68 -0.09
C ASN A 254 -1.96 21.48 1.16
N LEU A 255 -0.94 21.98 1.86
CA LEU A 255 -1.12 22.80 3.07
C LEU A 255 -1.78 24.14 2.75
N HIS A 256 -1.49 24.74 1.61
CA HIS A 256 -2.11 26.00 1.18
C HIS A 256 -3.62 25.85 0.99
N LEU A 257 -4.04 24.82 0.25
CA LEU A 257 -5.45 24.59 -0.12
C LEU A 257 -6.33 24.34 1.12
N ILE A 258 -5.84 23.60 2.11
CA ILE A 258 -6.61 23.34 3.34
C ILE A 258 -6.61 24.54 4.30
N ALA A 259 -5.61 25.42 4.20
CA ALA A 259 -5.43 26.53 5.14
C ALA A 259 -6.21 27.80 4.75
N GLU A 260 -6.96 27.78 3.65
CA GLU A 260 -7.97 28.80 3.33
C GLU A 260 -9.09 28.84 4.38
N ASP A 261 -9.35 27.70 5.04
CA ASP A 261 -10.20 27.60 6.22
C ASP A 261 -9.38 27.25 7.47
N PRO A 262 -9.14 28.20 8.40
CA PRO A 262 -8.40 27.94 9.63
C PRO A 262 -9.00 26.81 10.50
N ASP A 263 -10.32 26.62 10.48
CA ASP A 263 -10.96 25.56 11.25
C ASP A 263 -10.61 24.17 10.69
N LEU A 264 -10.37 24.08 9.38
CA LEU A 264 -10.00 22.84 8.72
C LEU A 264 -8.61 22.33 9.15
N ILE A 265 -7.67 23.23 9.49
CA ILE A 265 -6.36 22.83 10.04
C ILE A 265 -6.55 22.07 11.37
N THR A 266 -7.40 22.60 12.25
CA THR A 266 -7.72 21.97 13.53
C THR A 266 -8.41 20.62 13.32
N GLN A 267 -9.36 20.56 12.38
CA GLN A 267 -10.05 19.33 12.01
C GLN A 267 -9.10 18.27 11.43
N VAL A 268 -8.14 18.66 10.58
CA VAL A 268 -7.12 17.76 10.03
C VAL A 268 -6.25 17.17 11.13
N ASN A 269 -5.82 18.00 12.09
CA ASN A 269 -5.07 17.52 13.24
C ASN A 269 -5.88 16.57 14.13
N HIS A 270 -7.18 16.81 14.28
CA HIS A 270 -8.09 15.89 14.96
C HIS A 270 -8.19 14.54 14.23
N VAL A 271 -8.35 14.55 12.89
CA VAL A 271 -8.34 13.32 12.08
C VAL A 271 -7.03 12.55 12.28
N LYS A 272 -5.88 13.23 12.20
CA LYS A 272 -4.56 12.62 12.41
C LYS A 272 -4.44 11.99 13.79
N GLN A 273 -4.91 12.68 14.83
CA GLN A 273 -4.89 12.17 16.20
C GLN A 273 -5.76 10.91 16.36
N ILE A 274 -7.01 10.94 15.87
CA ILE A 274 -7.90 9.78 15.95
C ILE A 274 -7.31 8.60 15.18
N PHE A 275 -6.81 8.85 13.96
CA PHE A 275 -6.17 7.83 13.14
C PHE A 275 -4.97 7.19 13.83
N ALA A 276 -4.05 7.98 14.39
CA ALA A 276 -2.86 7.49 15.09
C ALA A 276 -3.17 6.63 16.32
N HIS A 277 -4.38 6.72 16.89
CA HIS A 277 -4.83 5.92 18.03
C HIS A 277 -5.84 4.82 17.64
N THR A 278 -6.10 4.63 16.34
CA THR A 278 -7.04 3.63 15.81
C THR A 278 -6.40 2.85 14.66
N LEU A 279 -6.69 3.19 13.41
CA LEU A 279 -6.21 2.48 12.22
C LEU A 279 -4.70 2.63 12.02
N GLY A 280 -4.11 3.75 12.43
CA GLY A 280 -2.66 3.96 12.36
C GLY A 280 -1.88 3.29 13.48
N ASP A 281 -2.56 2.83 14.55
CA ASP A 281 -1.91 2.17 15.68
C ASP A 281 -1.73 0.67 15.40
N ALA A 282 -0.50 0.28 15.09
CA ALA A 282 -0.16 -1.12 14.81
C ALA A 282 -0.45 -2.08 15.99
N GLN A 283 -0.35 -1.63 17.24
CA GLN A 283 -0.71 -2.46 18.40
C GLN A 283 -2.21 -2.70 18.47
N VAL A 284 -3.01 -1.65 18.24
CA VAL A 284 -4.48 -1.78 18.18
C VAL A 284 -4.88 -2.74 17.05
N ARG A 285 -4.28 -2.60 15.86
CA ARG A 285 -4.56 -3.51 14.73
C ARG A 285 -4.20 -4.96 15.03
N ALA A 286 -3.02 -5.20 15.60
CA ALA A 286 -2.58 -6.53 15.99
C ALA A 286 -3.52 -7.15 17.05
N GLN A 287 -3.98 -6.37 18.01
CA GLN A 287 -4.93 -6.82 19.04
C GLN A 287 -6.31 -7.13 18.46
N VAL A 288 -6.86 -6.27 17.60
CA VAL A 288 -8.14 -6.53 16.90
C VAL A 288 -8.05 -7.80 16.06
N LEU A 289 -6.94 -8.01 15.34
CA LEU A 289 -6.73 -9.25 14.59
C LEU A 289 -6.68 -10.47 15.51
N ARG A 290 -5.92 -10.40 16.61
CA ARG A 290 -5.85 -11.47 17.61
C ARG A 290 -7.23 -11.87 18.13
N GLU A 291 -8.03 -10.90 18.56
CA GLU A 291 -9.38 -11.15 19.09
C GLU A 291 -10.29 -11.84 18.08
N LYS A 292 -10.21 -11.45 16.80
CA LYS A 292 -10.95 -12.11 15.73
C LYS A 292 -10.48 -13.54 15.47
N LEU A 293 -9.18 -13.78 15.50
CA LEU A 293 -8.61 -15.12 15.33
C LEU A 293 -8.98 -16.06 16.47
N GLU A 294 -8.96 -15.56 17.72
CA GLU A 294 -9.42 -16.27 18.91
C GLU A 294 -10.91 -16.58 18.82
N ALA A 295 -11.75 -15.60 18.47
CA ALA A 295 -13.20 -15.79 18.30
C ALA A 295 -13.55 -16.78 17.18
N ALA A 296 -12.72 -16.83 16.13
CA ALA A 296 -12.85 -17.78 15.02
C ALA A 296 -12.21 -19.15 15.30
N ASP A 297 -11.65 -19.39 16.49
CA ASP A 297 -10.97 -20.63 16.89
C ASP A 297 -9.85 -21.04 15.90
N THR A 298 -9.09 -20.06 15.41
CA THR A 298 -8.09 -20.26 14.35
C THR A 298 -6.94 -21.15 14.82
N GLY A 299 -6.75 -22.29 14.16
CA GLY A 299 -5.70 -23.25 14.49
C GLY A 299 -4.39 -23.05 13.72
N VAL A 300 -4.43 -22.47 12.52
CA VAL A 300 -3.24 -22.05 11.74
C VAL A 300 -3.52 -20.69 11.09
N LEU A 301 -2.57 -19.77 11.18
CA LEU A 301 -2.61 -18.49 10.48
C LEU A 301 -1.40 -18.36 9.57
N PHE A 302 -1.64 -17.97 8.33
CA PHE A 302 -0.64 -17.55 7.36
C PHE A 302 -0.68 -16.02 7.27
N THR A 303 0.43 -15.34 7.47
CA THR A 303 0.48 -13.88 7.31
C THR A 303 1.39 -13.48 6.17
N GLN A 304 1.14 -12.32 5.57
CA GLN A 304 2.03 -11.59 4.66
C GLN A 304 2.12 -10.13 5.13
N GLU A 305 3.24 -9.44 4.87
CA GLU A 305 3.51 -8.04 5.26
C GLU A 305 3.41 -7.73 6.78
N SER A 306 3.34 -8.78 7.60
CA SER A 306 3.24 -8.68 9.06
C SER A 306 4.44 -7.96 9.67
N ASP A 307 4.17 -6.93 10.47
CA ASP A 307 5.20 -6.23 11.24
C ASP A 307 5.70 -7.04 12.45
N ALA A 308 6.53 -6.44 13.30
CA ALA A 308 7.03 -7.07 14.51
C ALA A 308 6.00 -7.14 15.66
N LEU A 309 4.96 -6.31 15.65
CA LEU A 309 3.96 -6.21 16.72
C LEU A 309 2.91 -7.33 16.61
N VAL A 310 2.59 -7.76 15.39
CA VAL A 310 1.67 -8.89 15.18
C VAL A 310 2.20 -10.20 15.80
N PRO A 311 3.44 -10.66 15.53
CA PRO A 311 4.02 -11.80 16.23
C PRO A 311 4.02 -11.67 17.75
N GLU A 312 4.35 -10.49 18.29
CA GLU A 312 4.32 -10.22 19.73
C GLU A 312 2.90 -10.43 20.29
N ALA A 313 1.89 -9.83 19.66
CA ALA A 313 0.50 -9.94 20.08
C ALA A 313 -0.01 -11.39 20.01
N LEU A 314 0.28 -12.12 18.92
CA LEU A 314 -0.23 -13.49 18.69
C LEU A 314 0.47 -14.56 19.55
N THR A 315 1.71 -14.35 19.96
CA THR A 315 2.46 -15.31 20.79
C THR A 315 2.30 -15.05 22.30
N LYS A 316 1.83 -13.86 22.67
CA LYS A 316 1.54 -13.50 24.04
C LYS A 316 0.52 -14.45 24.67
N ASP A 317 0.76 -14.81 25.93
CA ASP A 317 0.00 -15.80 26.71
C ASP A 317 0.03 -17.23 26.14
N GLY A 318 0.86 -17.49 25.12
CA GLY A 318 0.99 -18.81 24.50
C GLY A 318 -0.20 -19.20 23.64
N LEU A 319 -0.88 -18.24 23.01
CA LEU A 319 -1.96 -18.51 22.05
C LEU A 319 -1.40 -19.24 20.80
N PHE A 320 -0.37 -18.68 20.19
CA PHE A 320 0.39 -19.30 19.11
C PHE A 320 1.85 -19.56 19.53
N HIS A 321 2.47 -20.57 18.93
CA HIS A 321 3.91 -20.82 19.09
C HIS A 321 4.73 -19.68 18.49
N SER A 322 5.93 -19.45 19.04
CA SER A 322 6.87 -18.46 18.52
C SER A 322 7.26 -18.74 17.06
N VAL A 323 7.41 -17.67 16.29
CA VAL A 323 7.85 -17.67 14.89
C VAL A 323 9.31 -17.22 14.73
N ASP A 324 10.07 -17.06 15.81
CA ASP A 324 11.45 -16.49 15.81
C ASP A 324 12.44 -17.25 14.92
N ARG A 325 12.13 -18.50 14.54
CA ARG A 325 12.95 -19.29 13.62
C ARG A 325 12.71 -18.93 12.14
N GLN A 326 11.59 -18.29 11.81
CA GLN A 326 11.21 -17.89 10.44
C GLN A 326 11.86 -16.57 10.03
N ASN A 327 11.95 -16.29 8.72
CA ASN A 327 12.58 -15.06 8.21
C ASN A 327 11.60 -13.87 8.32
N PRO A 328 11.93 -12.82 9.11
CA PRO A 328 10.98 -11.75 9.39
C PRO A 328 10.87 -10.66 8.32
N GLN A 329 11.74 -10.66 7.31
CA GLN A 329 11.94 -9.50 6.43
C GLN A 329 10.68 -9.00 5.69
N ASP A 330 9.81 -9.91 5.28
CA ASP A 330 8.57 -9.58 4.56
C ASP A 330 7.31 -9.85 5.39
N GLY A 331 7.47 -10.30 6.64
CA GLY A 331 6.33 -10.66 7.49
C GLY A 331 5.53 -11.89 7.02
N SER A 332 6.11 -12.71 6.13
CA SER A 332 5.48 -13.95 5.70
C SER A 332 5.71 -15.07 6.72
N TYR A 333 4.76 -15.29 7.62
CA TYR A 333 4.87 -16.28 8.71
C TYR A 333 3.78 -17.35 8.65
N VAL A 334 4.08 -18.50 9.26
CA VAL A 334 3.10 -19.53 9.63
C VAL A 334 3.01 -19.59 11.15
N PHE A 335 1.85 -19.24 11.71
CA PHE A 335 1.54 -19.33 13.14
C PHE A 335 0.76 -20.62 13.44
N LEU A 336 1.14 -21.30 14.51
CA LEU A 336 0.56 -22.57 14.94
C LEU A 336 -0.06 -22.43 16.33
N ARG A 337 -1.37 -22.71 16.48
CA ARG A 337 -2.05 -22.60 17.78
C ARG A 337 -1.46 -23.61 18.77
N SER A 338 -1.07 -23.13 19.96
CA SER A 338 -0.15 -23.88 20.82
C SER A 338 -0.75 -25.13 21.45
N ASP A 339 -2.06 -25.22 21.62
CA ASP A 339 -2.79 -26.39 22.11
C ASP A 339 -2.98 -27.47 21.03
N LEU A 340 -2.99 -27.11 19.74
CA LEU A 340 -3.22 -28.02 18.61
C LEU A 340 -1.95 -28.59 17.98
N TRP A 341 -0.86 -27.84 18.02
CA TRP A 341 0.37 -28.18 17.28
C TRP A 341 1.56 -28.38 18.20
N GLU A 342 2.49 -29.24 17.78
CA GLU A 342 3.79 -29.36 18.42
C GLU A 342 4.62 -28.09 18.18
N SER A 343 5.39 -27.67 19.18
CA SER A 343 6.22 -26.46 19.07
C SER A 343 7.44 -26.67 18.16
N ASP A 344 7.93 -27.91 18.03
CA ASP A 344 9.16 -28.23 17.29
C ASP A 344 8.91 -28.54 15.81
N TYR A 345 8.42 -27.53 15.07
CA TYR A 345 8.34 -27.59 13.61
C TYR A 345 9.73 -27.49 12.96
N ALA A 346 9.89 -28.04 11.75
CA ALA A 346 11.13 -27.90 10.96
C ALA A 346 10.96 -26.87 9.85
N LEU A 347 11.97 -26.04 9.61
CA LEU A 347 12.03 -25.13 8.46
C LEU A 347 12.51 -25.88 7.22
N ILE A 348 11.82 -25.71 6.10
CA ILE A 348 12.16 -26.33 4.83
C ILE A 348 12.69 -25.24 3.89
N PRO A 349 13.98 -25.25 3.53
CA PRO A 349 14.57 -24.19 2.72
C PRO A 349 14.12 -24.27 1.25
N LEU A 350 14.00 -23.10 0.62
CA LEU A 350 13.80 -22.93 -0.82
C LEU A 350 15.00 -22.20 -1.43
N ASP A 351 16.20 -22.79 -1.30
CA ASP A 351 17.48 -22.12 -1.61
C ASP A 351 17.62 -21.63 -3.06
N ASN A 352 16.89 -22.26 -3.99
CA ASN A 352 16.87 -21.91 -5.41
C ASN A 352 15.94 -20.73 -5.73
N TYR A 353 15.29 -20.13 -4.74
CA TYR A 353 14.40 -18.99 -4.88
C TYR A 353 14.92 -17.79 -4.10
N SER A 354 15.24 -16.70 -4.80
CA SER A 354 15.76 -15.48 -4.16
C SER A 354 14.78 -14.90 -3.13
N GLY A 355 13.47 -14.96 -3.42
CA GLY A 355 12.43 -14.45 -2.53
C GLY A 355 12.42 -15.14 -1.15
N TYR A 356 12.89 -16.39 -1.02
CA TYR A 356 13.03 -17.05 0.27
C TYR A 356 14.01 -16.31 1.20
N LYS A 357 15.11 -15.80 0.65
CA LYS A 357 16.11 -15.02 1.41
C LYS A 357 15.59 -13.63 1.78
N GLU A 358 14.68 -13.11 0.96
CA GLU A 358 13.94 -11.85 1.21
C GLU A 358 12.74 -12.05 2.14
N GLY A 359 12.48 -13.28 2.59
CA GLY A 359 11.39 -13.60 3.51
C GLY A 359 10.01 -13.69 2.86
N LYS A 360 9.91 -13.68 1.53
CA LYS A 360 8.64 -13.74 0.77
C LYS A 360 7.87 -15.05 0.91
N VAL A 361 8.52 -16.11 1.38
CA VAL A 361 7.91 -17.42 1.62
C VAL A 361 8.48 -18.03 2.89
N SER A 362 7.60 -18.50 3.78
CA SER A 362 7.94 -19.39 4.89
C SER A 362 7.34 -20.76 4.65
N LEU A 363 8.15 -21.81 4.75
CA LEU A 363 7.75 -23.20 4.55
C LEU A 363 8.18 -24.03 5.76
N ILE A 364 7.21 -24.59 6.49
CA ILE A 364 7.45 -25.37 7.70
C ILE A 364 6.81 -26.75 7.63
N LEU A 365 7.45 -27.74 8.23
CA LEU A 365 6.88 -29.06 8.48
C LEU A 365 6.48 -29.14 9.95
N ALA A 366 5.18 -29.19 10.23
CA ALA A 366 4.60 -29.20 11.57
C ALA A 366 3.90 -30.53 11.86
N THR A 367 3.77 -30.87 13.15
CA THR A 367 3.08 -32.08 13.61
C THR A 367 1.89 -31.70 14.47
N GLN A 368 0.73 -32.26 14.16
CA GLN A 368 -0.50 -32.04 14.93
C GLN A 368 -0.48 -32.93 16.17
N LYS A 369 -0.78 -32.37 17.35
CA LYS A 369 -0.59 -33.02 18.66
C LYS A 369 -1.44 -34.26 18.89
N GLN A 370 -2.70 -34.20 18.48
CA GLN A 370 -3.70 -35.21 18.77
C GLN A 370 -3.61 -36.41 17.81
N THR A 371 -3.36 -36.16 16.52
CA THR A 371 -3.33 -37.18 15.46
C THR A 371 -1.90 -37.67 15.19
N GLY A 372 -0.89 -36.85 15.50
CA GLY A 372 0.50 -37.12 15.12
C GLY A 372 0.78 -36.94 13.62
N GLU A 373 -0.21 -36.43 12.86
CA GLU A 373 -0.08 -36.21 11.43
C GLU A 373 0.83 -35.02 11.14
N LYS A 374 1.55 -35.12 10.03
CA LYS A 374 2.45 -34.06 9.56
C LYS A 374 1.81 -33.22 8.47
N PHE A 375 2.02 -31.92 8.58
CA PHE A 375 1.57 -30.94 7.61
C PHE A 375 2.76 -30.13 7.12
N LEU A 376 2.92 -30.06 5.81
CA LEU A 376 3.73 -29.04 5.17
C LEU A 376 2.87 -27.78 5.06
N LEU A 377 3.28 -26.72 5.72
CA LEU A 377 2.55 -25.46 5.82
C LEU A 377 3.38 -24.36 5.17
N ALA A 378 2.76 -23.57 4.29
CA ALA A 378 3.45 -22.45 3.65
C ALA A 378 2.66 -21.14 3.75
N SER A 379 3.37 -20.06 4.05
CA SER A 379 2.91 -18.69 3.80
C SER A 379 3.71 -18.10 2.64
N GLY A 380 3.05 -17.52 1.64
CA GLY A 380 3.71 -16.88 0.50
C GLY A 380 3.16 -15.49 0.19
N HIS A 381 4.03 -14.61 -0.29
CA HIS A 381 3.69 -13.27 -0.75
C HIS A 381 4.28 -13.04 -2.13
N GLY A 382 3.43 -13.04 -3.15
CA GLY A 382 3.80 -12.84 -4.55
C GLY A 382 4.33 -11.42 -4.82
N HIS A 383 5.08 -11.26 -5.89
CA HIS A 383 5.59 -9.95 -6.29
C HIS A 383 4.47 -9.03 -6.82
N SER A 384 4.41 -7.81 -6.29
CA SER A 384 3.33 -6.83 -6.52
C SER A 384 3.04 -6.41 -7.97
N THR A 385 3.99 -6.61 -8.88
CA THR A 385 3.85 -6.30 -10.32
C THR A 385 4.04 -7.49 -11.25
N LYS A 386 4.24 -8.69 -10.71
CA LYS A 386 4.59 -9.90 -11.47
C LYS A 386 3.82 -11.09 -10.91
N ALA A 387 2.58 -11.27 -11.38
CA ALA A 387 1.70 -12.34 -10.93
C ALA A 387 2.27 -13.76 -11.16
N GLU A 388 3.25 -13.92 -12.06
CA GLU A 388 3.98 -15.17 -12.26
C GLU A 388 4.82 -15.60 -11.06
N ASP A 389 5.24 -14.67 -10.21
CA ASP A 389 6.06 -14.99 -9.03
C ASP A 389 5.26 -15.80 -8.00
N GLY A 390 4.00 -15.45 -7.73
CA GLY A 390 3.12 -16.25 -6.87
C GLY A 390 2.94 -17.68 -7.39
N ARG A 391 2.80 -17.87 -8.71
CA ARG A 391 2.73 -19.21 -9.33
C ARG A 391 4.05 -19.98 -9.19
N LEU A 392 5.19 -19.30 -9.32
CA LEU A 392 6.51 -19.89 -9.11
C LEU A 392 6.66 -20.40 -7.67
N GLN A 393 6.28 -19.59 -6.67
CA GLN A 393 6.30 -19.98 -5.26
C GLN A 393 5.53 -21.28 -5.01
N ILE A 394 4.29 -21.39 -5.52
CA ILE A 394 3.48 -22.62 -5.38
C ILE A 394 4.15 -23.84 -6.04
N SER A 395 4.79 -23.64 -7.20
CA SER A 395 5.48 -24.72 -7.91
C SER A 395 6.62 -25.30 -7.07
N LEU A 396 7.41 -24.42 -6.44
CA LEU A 396 8.54 -24.80 -5.59
C LEU A 396 8.10 -25.46 -4.28
N ILE A 397 7.00 -24.96 -3.68
CA ILE A 397 6.38 -25.60 -2.51
C ILE A 397 5.94 -27.03 -2.87
N MET A 398 5.32 -27.22 -4.04
CA MET A 398 4.90 -28.54 -4.51
C MET A 398 6.07 -29.47 -4.83
N GLU A 399 7.19 -28.96 -5.33
CA GLU A 399 8.41 -29.74 -5.50
C GLU A 399 8.92 -30.26 -4.15
N GLN A 400 9.01 -29.39 -3.13
CA GLN A 400 9.41 -29.80 -1.78
C GLN A 400 8.42 -30.79 -1.14
N TYR A 401 7.12 -30.56 -1.32
CA TYR A 401 6.08 -31.51 -0.87
C TYR A 401 6.34 -32.91 -1.42
N ARG A 402 6.56 -33.04 -2.74
CA ARG A 402 6.80 -34.33 -3.40
C ARG A 402 8.09 -35.00 -2.94
N LEU A 403 9.13 -34.23 -2.64
CA LEU A 403 10.39 -34.77 -2.10
C LEU A 403 10.22 -35.26 -0.67
N LEU A 404 9.49 -34.51 0.17
CA LEU A 404 9.26 -34.86 1.57
C LEU A 404 8.29 -36.03 1.72
N SER A 405 7.27 -36.14 0.86
CA SER A 405 6.27 -37.21 0.89
C SER A 405 6.85 -38.59 0.52
N GLN A 406 8.02 -38.64 -0.11
CA GLN A 406 8.73 -39.91 -0.41
C GLN A 406 9.40 -40.51 0.83
N LYS A 407 9.55 -39.74 1.91
CA LYS A 407 10.20 -40.20 3.14
C LYS A 407 9.22 -40.98 4.02
N PRO A 408 9.57 -42.19 4.51
CA PRO A 408 8.67 -43.02 5.31
C PRO A 408 8.10 -42.32 6.55
N GLU A 409 8.89 -41.47 7.20
CA GLU A 409 8.49 -40.71 8.38
C GLU A 409 7.45 -39.61 8.09
N ASN A 410 7.19 -39.29 6.82
CA ASN A 410 6.21 -38.31 6.37
C ASN A 410 5.06 -38.97 5.59
N LYS A 411 4.81 -40.25 5.85
CA LYS A 411 3.67 -40.97 5.26
C LYS A 411 2.37 -40.22 5.56
N ASN A 412 1.54 -40.04 4.53
CA ASN A 412 0.27 -39.30 4.59
C ASN A 412 0.40 -37.81 4.98
N MET A 413 1.60 -37.23 4.85
CA MET A 413 1.79 -35.80 5.05
C MET A 413 0.84 -34.99 4.17
N GLN A 414 0.24 -33.94 4.74
CA GLN A 414 -0.68 -33.05 4.04
C GLN A 414 -0.02 -31.72 3.71
N LEU A 415 -0.70 -30.91 2.91
CA LEU A 415 -0.23 -29.59 2.47
C LEU A 415 -1.32 -28.55 2.67
N LEU A 416 -0.99 -27.46 3.37
CA LEU A 416 -1.83 -26.26 3.45
C LEU A 416 -0.97 -25.04 3.12
N ILE A 417 -1.49 -24.14 2.28
CA ILE A 417 -0.79 -22.91 1.88
C ILE A 417 -1.75 -21.75 2.08
N GLY A 418 -1.30 -20.67 2.73
CA GLY A 418 -1.91 -19.36 2.66
C GLY A 418 -1.04 -18.42 1.83
N VAL A 419 -1.63 -17.68 0.91
CA VAL A 419 -0.86 -16.84 -0.01
C VAL A 419 -1.60 -15.56 -0.35
N ASP A 420 -0.86 -14.45 -0.42
CA ASP A 420 -1.23 -13.29 -1.25
C ASP A 420 -0.54 -13.46 -2.60
N ALA A 421 -1.29 -13.86 -3.62
CA ALA A 421 -0.77 -14.15 -4.96
C ALA A 421 -0.59 -12.89 -5.83
N ASN A 422 -1.06 -11.71 -5.37
CA ASN A 422 -1.07 -10.45 -6.12
C ASN A 422 -1.72 -10.57 -7.52
N THR A 423 -2.84 -11.30 -7.60
CA THR A 423 -3.64 -11.52 -8.83
C THR A 423 -4.59 -10.34 -9.09
N LYS A 424 -4.12 -9.33 -9.83
CA LYS A 424 -4.77 -8.02 -10.02
C LYS A 424 -5.71 -7.93 -11.23
N SER A 425 -6.03 -9.06 -11.84
CA SER A 425 -6.91 -9.12 -13.00
C SER A 425 -7.59 -10.48 -13.10
N GLU A 426 -8.73 -10.54 -13.81
CA GLU A 426 -9.39 -11.83 -14.09
C GLU A 426 -8.49 -12.81 -14.83
N ALA A 427 -7.60 -12.32 -15.70
CA ALA A 427 -6.66 -13.15 -16.43
C ALA A 427 -5.62 -13.77 -15.47
N ASP A 428 -5.15 -13.00 -14.50
CA ASP A 428 -4.22 -13.48 -13.47
C ASP A 428 -4.89 -14.53 -12.57
N VAL A 429 -6.13 -14.28 -12.12
CA VAL A 429 -6.93 -15.24 -11.34
C VAL A 429 -7.12 -16.55 -12.11
N LYS A 430 -7.53 -16.48 -13.39
CA LYS A 430 -7.69 -17.67 -14.25
C LYS A 430 -6.37 -18.43 -14.42
N ALA A 431 -5.27 -17.72 -14.67
CA ALA A 431 -3.95 -18.33 -14.80
C ALA A 431 -3.47 -18.98 -13.49
N PHE A 432 -3.77 -18.36 -12.35
CA PHE A 432 -3.45 -18.90 -11.03
C PHE A 432 -4.22 -20.21 -10.77
N HIS A 433 -5.55 -20.22 -10.94
CA HIS A 433 -6.33 -21.44 -10.75
C HIS A 433 -5.97 -22.56 -11.74
N ALA A 434 -5.70 -22.24 -13.00
CA ALA A 434 -5.23 -23.23 -13.98
C ALA A 434 -3.88 -23.85 -13.57
N HIS A 435 -3.00 -23.04 -12.97
CA HIS A 435 -1.72 -23.51 -12.45
C HIS A 435 -1.90 -24.43 -11.23
N LEU A 436 -2.79 -24.08 -10.30
CA LEU A 436 -3.15 -24.94 -9.17
C LEU A 436 -3.71 -26.29 -9.64
N GLU A 437 -4.63 -26.26 -10.60
CA GLU A 437 -5.21 -27.46 -11.21
C GLU A 437 -4.13 -28.40 -11.77
N ALA A 438 -3.18 -27.84 -12.55
CA ALA A 438 -2.08 -28.60 -13.14
C ALA A 438 -1.14 -29.21 -12.09
N LEU A 439 -1.05 -28.60 -10.90
CA LEU A 439 -0.26 -29.12 -9.78
C LEU A 439 -1.03 -30.10 -8.89
N GLY A 440 -2.34 -30.29 -9.12
CA GLY A 440 -3.17 -31.16 -8.30
C GLY A 440 -3.66 -30.51 -7.00
N LEU A 441 -3.76 -29.17 -7.01
CA LEU A 441 -4.16 -28.33 -5.89
C LEU A 441 -5.55 -27.73 -6.09
N VAL A 442 -6.17 -27.29 -5.00
CA VAL A 442 -7.43 -26.56 -4.99
C VAL A 442 -7.32 -25.40 -4.00
N ALA A 443 -7.89 -24.24 -4.37
CA ALA A 443 -7.95 -23.05 -3.54
C ALA A 443 -9.38 -22.76 -3.06
N THR A 444 -9.50 -21.96 -2.00
CA THR A 444 -10.73 -21.21 -1.71
C THR A 444 -11.09 -20.30 -2.89
N SER A 445 -12.39 -20.07 -3.08
CA SER A 445 -12.91 -19.02 -3.97
C SER A 445 -13.94 -18.22 -3.17
N VAL A 446 -13.52 -17.05 -2.71
CA VAL A 446 -14.32 -16.15 -1.85
C VAL A 446 -14.69 -14.84 -2.55
N GLY A 447 -14.16 -14.63 -3.76
CA GLY A 447 -14.27 -13.37 -4.48
C GLY A 447 -13.23 -12.35 -3.99
N PRO A 448 -13.49 -11.05 -4.20
CA PRO A 448 -12.50 -10.00 -3.92
C PRO A 448 -12.08 -9.95 -2.45
N THR A 449 -10.77 -9.86 -2.23
CA THR A 449 -10.13 -9.70 -0.91
C THR A 449 -9.60 -8.29 -0.71
N THR A 450 -9.40 -7.55 -1.81
CA THR A 450 -9.07 -6.12 -1.84
C THR A 450 -10.26 -5.32 -2.38
N ILE A 451 -10.71 -4.30 -1.65
CA ILE A 451 -11.73 -3.33 -2.10
C ILE A 451 -11.28 -1.94 -1.64
N LYS A 452 -10.59 -1.20 -2.50
CA LYS A 452 -9.95 0.08 -2.12
C LYS A 452 -10.12 1.12 -3.20
N ARG A 453 -10.36 2.37 -2.78
CA ARG A 453 -10.24 3.55 -3.65
C ARG A 453 -9.16 4.47 -3.11
N ARG A 454 -8.19 4.80 -3.97
CA ARG A 454 -7.05 5.66 -3.64
C ARG A 454 -7.48 7.13 -3.50
N MET A 455 -6.98 7.80 -2.48
CA MET A 455 -7.17 9.22 -2.18
C MET A 455 -5.85 10.02 -2.27
N VAL A 456 -5.61 11.00 -1.38
CA VAL A 456 -4.85 12.26 -1.55
C VAL A 456 -3.31 12.15 -1.69
N THR A 457 -2.69 10.99 -1.55
CA THR A 457 -1.52 10.95 -0.65
C THR A 457 -0.16 11.36 -1.20
N ALA A 458 0.19 10.92 -2.41
CA ALA A 458 1.47 11.27 -3.06
C ALA A 458 1.50 10.95 -4.56
N GLN A 459 0.60 10.08 -5.01
CA GLN A 459 0.48 9.66 -6.40
C GLN A 459 -0.89 10.07 -6.93
N HIS A 460 -1.14 11.38 -7.03
CA HIS A 460 -2.45 11.89 -7.44
C HIS A 460 -2.96 11.34 -8.77
N SER A 461 -2.08 10.91 -9.68
CA SER A 461 -2.49 10.21 -10.90
C SER A 461 -3.29 8.92 -10.62
N LYS A 462 -3.16 8.32 -9.44
CA LYS A 462 -3.95 7.19 -8.96
C LYS A 462 -5.17 7.60 -8.14
N ALA A 463 -5.40 8.87 -7.85
CA ALA A 463 -6.55 9.29 -7.06
C ALA A 463 -7.87 8.91 -7.78
N GLY A 464 -8.81 8.34 -7.03
CA GLY A 464 -10.04 7.76 -7.58
C GLY A 464 -9.84 6.36 -8.19
N LYS A 465 -8.60 5.86 -8.32
CA LYS A 465 -8.37 4.49 -8.82
C LYS A 465 -8.95 3.49 -7.84
N MET A 466 -9.90 2.71 -8.34
CA MET A 466 -10.52 1.59 -7.66
C MET A 466 -9.71 0.31 -7.88
N ALA A 467 -9.53 -0.46 -6.81
CA ALA A 467 -8.97 -1.80 -6.81
C ALA A 467 -10.01 -2.75 -6.22
N ILE A 468 -10.42 -3.75 -7.00
CA ILE A 468 -11.31 -4.84 -6.59
C ILE A 468 -10.64 -6.12 -7.06
N ASP A 469 -9.78 -6.66 -6.21
CA ASP A 469 -8.87 -7.74 -6.57
C ASP A 469 -9.12 -8.97 -5.68
N GLU A 470 -9.02 -10.16 -6.26
CA GLU A 470 -9.03 -11.45 -5.55
C GLU A 470 -7.58 -11.92 -5.51
N GLU A 471 -6.91 -11.75 -4.37
CA GLU A 471 -5.45 -11.94 -4.26
C GLU A 471 -5.07 -12.95 -3.18
N ASP A 472 -5.91 -13.13 -2.16
CA ASP A 472 -5.61 -13.99 -1.01
C ASP A 472 -6.30 -15.35 -1.12
N TYR A 473 -5.54 -16.43 -0.96
CA TYR A 473 -6.02 -17.80 -1.13
C TYR A 473 -5.53 -18.73 -0.03
N LEU A 474 -6.41 -19.63 0.40
CA LEU A 474 -6.05 -20.85 1.12
C LEU A 474 -6.07 -22.03 0.14
N ILE A 475 -5.02 -22.83 0.12
CA ILE A 475 -4.80 -23.89 -0.87
C ILE A 475 -4.49 -25.21 -0.17
N THR A 476 -5.04 -26.31 -0.69
CA THR A 476 -4.75 -27.68 -0.26
C THR A 476 -4.64 -28.64 -1.45
N LEU A 477 -4.25 -29.88 -1.19
CA LEU A 477 -4.22 -30.96 -2.17
C LEU A 477 -5.63 -31.41 -2.56
N LYS A 478 -5.76 -31.82 -3.82
CA LYS A 478 -6.95 -32.53 -4.27
C LYS A 478 -6.96 -33.99 -3.80
N PRO A 479 -8.14 -34.60 -3.61
CA PRO A 479 -8.26 -36.00 -3.19
C PRO A 479 -7.52 -36.98 -4.10
N GLU A 480 -7.64 -36.80 -5.42
CA GLU A 480 -6.97 -37.64 -6.43
C GLU A 480 -5.44 -37.55 -6.40
N ASN A 481 -4.88 -36.55 -5.71
CA ASN A 481 -3.44 -36.36 -5.52
C ASN A 481 -2.98 -36.68 -4.08
N GLY A 482 -3.78 -37.45 -3.35
CA GLY A 482 -3.47 -37.90 -1.99
C GLY A 482 -3.86 -36.92 -0.88
N GLY A 483 -4.66 -35.89 -1.21
CA GLY A 483 -5.25 -35.02 -0.21
C GLY A 483 -6.31 -35.76 0.62
N CYS A 484 -6.17 -35.73 1.94
CA CYS A 484 -7.16 -36.32 2.86
C CYS A 484 -8.15 -35.29 3.40
N PHE A 485 -7.97 -34.01 3.05
CA PHE A 485 -8.74 -32.90 3.59
C PHE A 485 -9.32 -32.03 2.50
N ARG A 486 -10.48 -31.45 2.77
CA ARG A 486 -11.14 -30.45 1.94
C ARG A 486 -11.31 -29.14 2.70
N LEU A 487 -11.27 -28.02 1.97
CA LEU A 487 -11.61 -26.70 2.49
C LEU A 487 -13.13 -26.51 2.37
N VAL A 488 -13.81 -26.32 3.50
CA VAL A 488 -15.25 -26.07 3.58
C VAL A 488 -15.53 -24.79 4.34
N SER A 489 -16.72 -24.24 4.14
CA SER A 489 -17.18 -23.01 4.80
C SER A 489 -16.17 -21.86 4.67
N PRO A 490 -15.78 -21.50 3.43
CA PRO A 490 -14.81 -20.43 3.23
C PRO A 490 -15.38 -19.09 3.74
N THR A 491 -14.50 -18.23 4.22
CA THR A 491 -14.84 -16.92 4.76
C THR A 491 -13.95 -15.84 4.17
N VAL A 492 -14.49 -14.63 4.07
CA VAL A 492 -13.76 -13.39 3.75
C VAL A 492 -14.10 -12.37 4.82
N GLY A 493 -13.08 -11.79 5.46
CA GLY A 493 -13.26 -10.90 6.60
C GLY A 493 -13.92 -11.57 7.81
N PHE A 494 -13.65 -12.86 8.03
CA PHE A 494 -14.26 -13.71 9.07
C PHE A 494 -15.78 -13.95 8.91
N LYS A 495 -16.35 -13.71 7.72
CA LYS A 495 -17.75 -13.95 7.40
C LYS A 495 -17.89 -14.90 6.20
N GLN A 496 -18.92 -15.75 6.18
CA GLN A 496 -19.21 -16.64 5.03
C GLN A 496 -19.94 -15.91 3.88
N GLU A 497 -20.35 -14.67 4.12
CA GLU A 497 -20.94 -13.80 3.11
C GLU A 497 -19.86 -13.29 2.17
N LYS A 498 -20.23 -12.99 0.91
CA LYS A 498 -19.31 -12.33 -0.02
C LYS A 498 -18.92 -10.96 0.51
N ALA A 499 -17.71 -10.51 0.16
CA ALA A 499 -17.28 -9.16 0.48
C ALA A 499 -18.26 -8.12 -0.10
N ASP A 500 -18.64 -7.15 0.71
CA ASP A 500 -19.46 -6.03 0.29
C ASP A 500 -18.62 -5.07 -0.55
N LEU A 501 -18.91 -5.00 -1.86
CA LEU A 501 -18.21 -4.13 -2.82
C LEU A 501 -18.39 -2.64 -2.53
N SER A 502 -19.32 -2.27 -1.65
CA SER A 502 -19.51 -0.90 -1.18
C SER A 502 -18.68 -0.56 0.07
N SER A 503 -18.11 -1.56 0.74
CA SER A 503 -17.33 -1.39 1.97
C SER A 503 -15.82 -1.36 1.69
N MET A 504 -15.30 -0.15 1.48
CA MET A 504 -13.89 0.11 1.21
C MET A 504 -12.99 -0.22 2.41
N LEU A 505 -11.77 -0.66 2.11
CA LEU A 505 -10.69 -0.95 3.06
C LEU A 505 -9.59 0.13 3.05
N PRO A 506 -8.81 0.21 4.13
CA PRO A 506 -9.13 -0.35 5.45
C PRO A 506 -10.27 0.44 6.10
N ASN A 507 -10.98 -0.17 7.04
CA ASN A 507 -12.00 0.52 7.83
C ASN A 507 -11.93 0.07 9.30
N ILE A 508 -12.65 0.76 10.19
CA ILE A 508 -12.60 0.48 11.63
C ILE A 508 -12.93 -0.98 12.00
N ASP A 509 -13.80 -1.62 11.22
CA ASP A 509 -14.20 -3.01 11.45
C ASP A 509 -13.20 -3.98 10.83
N ASN A 510 -12.46 -3.58 9.80
CA ASN A 510 -11.38 -4.36 9.21
C ASN A 510 -10.14 -3.48 8.97
N PRO A 511 -9.23 -3.39 9.96
CA PRO A 511 -8.08 -2.50 9.90
C PRO A 511 -6.92 -3.04 9.05
N SER A 512 -7.15 -4.13 8.32
CA SER A 512 -6.21 -4.72 7.38
C SER A 512 -6.39 -4.16 5.98
N ASP A 513 -5.31 -4.15 5.21
CA ASP A 513 -5.35 -3.73 3.82
C ASP A 513 -6.19 -4.73 3.00
N HIS A 514 -6.16 -6.03 3.30
CA HIS A 514 -7.04 -7.05 2.69
C HIS A 514 -8.05 -7.60 3.69
N TYR A 515 -9.15 -8.18 3.19
CA TYR A 515 -9.97 -9.06 4.00
C TYR A 515 -9.25 -10.39 4.23
N PRO A 516 -9.05 -10.83 5.50
CA PRO A 516 -8.53 -12.16 5.78
C PRO A 516 -9.42 -13.24 5.17
N VAL A 517 -8.81 -14.25 4.57
CA VAL A 517 -9.51 -15.40 4.00
C VAL A 517 -9.38 -16.58 4.95
N GLY A 518 -10.50 -17.19 5.31
CA GLY A 518 -10.57 -18.34 6.21
C GLY A 518 -11.24 -19.54 5.60
N ALA A 519 -10.96 -20.74 6.12
CA ALA A 519 -11.69 -21.96 5.79
C ALA A 519 -11.59 -22.99 6.91
N THR A 520 -12.56 -23.90 6.97
CA THR A 520 -12.46 -25.11 7.79
C THR A 520 -11.82 -26.22 6.95
N VAL A 521 -10.71 -26.76 7.42
CA VAL A 521 -10.08 -27.99 6.92
C VAL A 521 -10.83 -29.17 7.55
N GLN A 522 -11.50 -29.96 6.73
CA GLN A 522 -12.26 -31.12 7.16
C GLN A 522 -11.74 -32.38 6.48
N GLU A 523 -11.57 -33.46 7.25
CA GLU A 523 -11.24 -34.77 6.71
C GLU A 523 -12.32 -35.24 5.71
N ILE A 524 -11.87 -35.85 4.62
CA ILE A 524 -12.76 -36.45 3.62
C ILE A 524 -13.11 -37.84 4.12
N ASP A 525 -14.41 -38.12 4.28
CA ASP A 525 -14.85 -39.48 4.64
C ASP A 525 -14.30 -40.49 3.62
N PRO A 526 -13.63 -41.57 4.08
CA PRO A 526 -12.98 -42.56 3.23
C PRO A 526 -13.94 -43.36 2.32
#